data_AF-A0A2E5V866-F1
#
_entry.id   AF-A0A2E5V866-F1
#
_cell.length_a   1.000
_cell.length_b   1.000
_cell.length_c   1.000
_cell.angle_alpha   90.00
_cell.angle_beta   90.00
_cell.angle_gamma   90.00
#
_symmetry.space_group_name_H-M   'P 1'
#
loop_
_entity.id
_entity.type
_entity.pdbx_description
1 polymer ?
#
loop_
_entity_poly.entity_id
_entity_poly.type
_entity_poly.pdbx_seq_one_letter_code
_entity_poly.pdbx_strand_id
1 'polypeptide(L)'
;MQAFIFVAFWGIAGLIVYFLIVGGILIWPIVNVLAYLKVLLFPSAVRKIHGVDLNVLSNTQFTSSISYSDVEYYEEFESMTETNVKAIKAERTADTEIKKLEKLIKSASDQFEALGNLPRNKDGSISQRSNKGKQGVELQKSINSHERDLGQINGKYSSEIEKYENSLEIERDKLFSRPFNDWLEWRGRMGRYLGNRDAIVFMVVGFPLYFFILSIFSWLDLEDPSFLGIIELYVYTVFVGPVSGIFDLDVFKEGTFSILITYDYASYLSRTWDGAFTFYNWLLLTLPMPILTLCTYALRYHQHTSKADTVRPTEKMSLKEIKSALKQRVIDDVPEAQA
;
A
#
# COMPACT_ATOMS: atom_id res chain seq x y z
N MET A 1 9.71 -44.19 21.00
CA MET A 1 8.66 -43.80 20.04
C MET A 1 8.53 -42.28 19.88
N GLN A 2 8.29 -41.51 20.95
CA GLN A 2 8.26 -40.02 20.86
C GLN A 2 9.59 -39.39 20.39
N ALA A 3 10.74 -39.86 20.87
CA ALA A 3 12.05 -39.37 20.40
C ALA A 3 12.32 -39.67 18.91
N PHE A 4 11.78 -40.78 18.38
CA PHE A 4 11.93 -41.17 16.98
C PHE A 4 11.06 -40.31 16.05
N ILE A 5 9.84 -39.99 16.50
CA ILE A 5 8.94 -39.05 15.81
C ILE A 5 9.52 -37.63 15.83
N PHE A 6 10.16 -37.21 16.93
CA PHE A 6 10.80 -35.90 17.04
C PHE A 6 11.99 -35.77 16.07
N VAL A 7 12.88 -36.77 16.01
CA VAL A 7 14.01 -36.79 15.06
C VAL A 7 13.52 -36.85 13.60
N ALA A 8 12.49 -37.66 13.31
CA ALA A 8 11.91 -37.72 11.98
C ALA A 8 11.24 -36.40 11.57
N PHE A 9 10.56 -35.71 12.49
CA PHE A 9 9.95 -34.40 12.24
C PHE A 9 11.00 -33.32 11.96
N TRP A 10 12.09 -33.28 12.73
CA TRP A 10 13.21 -32.36 12.46
C TRP A 10 13.96 -32.71 11.18
N GLY A 11 14.09 -33.99 10.84
CA GLY A 11 14.65 -34.43 9.56
C GLY A 11 13.81 -33.98 8.37
N ILE A 12 12.49 -34.13 8.43
CA ILE A 12 11.57 -33.69 7.39
C ILE A 12 11.51 -32.16 7.31
N ALA A 13 11.43 -31.47 8.44
CA ALA A 13 11.46 -30.01 8.49
C ALA A 13 12.78 -29.44 7.96
N GLY A 14 13.92 -30.05 8.31
CA GLY A 14 15.24 -29.69 7.80
C GLY A 14 15.36 -29.92 6.29
N LEU A 15 14.78 -31.01 5.78
CA LEU A 15 14.74 -31.33 4.35
C LEU A 15 13.84 -30.36 3.57
N ILE A 16 12.69 -29.96 4.12
CA ILE A 16 11.82 -28.92 3.54
C ILE A 16 12.52 -27.56 3.56
N VAL A 17 13.16 -27.17 4.67
CA VAL A 17 13.93 -25.92 4.76
C VAL A 17 15.10 -25.92 3.80
N TYR A 18 15.80 -27.05 3.67
CA TYR A 18 16.87 -27.23 2.70
C TYR A 18 16.37 -27.06 1.26
N PHE A 19 15.23 -27.66 0.89
CA PHE A 19 14.64 -27.45 -0.44
C PHE A 19 14.12 -26.03 -0.66
N LEU A 20 13.59 -25.38 0.38
CA LEU A 20 13.18 -23.97 0.30
C LEU A 20 14.38 -23.04 0.16
N ILE A 21 15.51 -23.37 0.79
CA ILE A 21 16.75 -22.59 0.69
C ILE A 21 17.46 -22.89 -0.64
N VAL A 22 17.69 -24.15 -1.02
CA VAL A 22 18.28 -24.55 -2.31
C VAL A 22 17.42 -24.10 -3.48
N GLY A 23 16.11 -24.31 -3.41
CA GLY A 23 15.15 -23.76 -4.36
C GLY A 23 15.19 -22.23 -4.34
N GLY A 24 15.29 -21.60 -3.16
CA GLY A 24 15.56 -20.18 -3.02
C GLY A 24 16.82 -19.73 -3.76
N ILE A 25 17.97 -20.36 -3.55
CA ILE A 25 19.27 -19.96 -4.11
C ILE A 25 19.31 -20.16 -5.64
N LEU A 26 18.79 -21.28 -6.14
CA LEU A 26 18.76 -21.59 -7.57
C LEU A 26 17.70 -20.78 -8.32
N ILE A 27 16.53 -20.59 -7.71
CA ILE A 27 15.38 -19.94 -8.35
C ILE A 27 15.41 -18.42 -8.12
N TRP A 28 16.09 -17.89 -7.09
CA TRP A 28 16.10 -16.45 -6.79
C TRP A 28 16.67 -15.56 -7.90
N PRO A 29 17.81 -15.89 -8.54
CA PRO A 29 18.26 -15.13 -9.71
C PRO A 29 17.20 -15.16 -10.83
N ILE A 30 16.59 -16.31 -11.07
CA ILE A 30 15.53 -16.49 -12.08
C ILE A 30 14.29 -15.66 -11.70
N VAL A 31 13.84 -15.69 -10.45
CA VAL A 31 12.69 -14.94 -9.93
C VAL A 31 12.94 -13.45 -10.01
N ASN A 32 14.13 -12.97 -9.68
CA ASN A 32 14.47 -11.55 -9.80
C ASN A 32 14.50 -11.10 -11.25
N VAL A 33 15.06 -11.91 -12.15
CA VAL A 33 15.02 -11.65 -13.60
C VAL A 33 13.58 -11.65 -14.11
N LEU A 34 12.76 -12.63 -13.73
CA LEU A 34 11.34 -12.69 -14.10
C LEU A 34 10.54 -11.51 -13.52
N ALA A 35 10.80 -11.11 -12.27
CA ALA A 35 10.18 -9.96 -11.64
C ALA A 35 10.56 -8.66 -12.36
N TYR A 36 11.82 -8.52 -12.77
CA TYR A 36 12.28 -7.42 -13.60
C TYR A 36 11.63 -7.43 -14.98
N LEU A 37 11.65 -8.57 -15.69
CA LEU A 37 11.05 -8.73 -17.02
C LEU A 37 9.55 -8.46 -17.01
N LYS A 38 8.81 -8.90 -15.98
CA LYS A 38 7.39 -8.60 -15.81
C LYS A 38 7.15 -7.09 -15.78
N VAL A 39 7.95 -6.37 -14.99
CA VAL A 39 7.79 -4.91 -14.85
C VAL A 39 8.28 -4.17 -16.10
N LEU A 40 9.26 -4.71 -16.82
CA LEU A 40 9.79 -4.17 -18.08
C LEU A 40 8.82 -4.35 -19.25
N LEU A 41 8.31 -5.57 -19.47
CA LEU A 41 7.45 -5.93 -20.59
C LEU A 41 6.01 -5.42 -20.42
N PHE A 42 5.55 -5.33 -19.16
CA PHE A 42 4.19 -4.90 -18.83
C PHE A 42 4.21 -3.68 -17.88
N PRO A 43 4.64 -2.50 -18.37
CA PRO A 43 4.60 -1.28 -17.55
C PRO A 43 3.15 -0.91 -17.24
N SER A 44 2.89 -0.45 -16.02
CA SER A 44 1.57 0.03 -15.61
C SER A 44 1.16 1.28 -16.39
N ALA A 45 -0.14 1.60 -16.41
CA ALA A 45 -0.65 2.82 -17.02
C ALA A 45 0.09 4.07 -16.49
N VAL A 46 0.23 4.19 -15.17
CA VAL A 46 0.96 5.28 -14.52
C VAL A 46 2.43 5.38 -14.98
N ARG A 47 3.13 4.25 -15.12
CA ARG A 47 4.52 4.24 -15.61
C ARG A 47 4.62 4.53 -17.12
N LYS A 48 3.62 4.14 -17.92
CA LYS A 48 3.56 4.48 -19.35
C LYS A 48 3.41 5.98 -19.55
N ILE A 49 2.68 6.65 -18.67
CA ILE A 49 2.47 8.11 -18.72
C ILE A 49 3.71 8.87 -18.23
N HIS A 50 4.28 8.47 -17.08
CA HIS A 50 5.32 9.26 -16.39
C HIS A 50 6.75 8.75 -16.62
N GLY A 51 6.96 7.57 -17.19
CA GLY A 51 8.29 6.99 -17.36
C GLY A 51 9.01 6.71 -16.03
N VAL A 52 10.35 6.83 -16.03
CA VAL A 52 11.22 6.61 -14.86
C VAL A 52 12.34 7.66 -14.73
N ASP A 53 12.40 8.64 -15.63
CA ASP A 53 13.45 9.67 -15.62
C ASP A 53 13.01 10.86 -14.75
N LEU A 54 13.62 10.97 -13.57
CA LEU A 54 13.35 12.05 -12.64
C LEU A 54 13.75 13.43 -13.17
N ASN A 55 14.66 13.52 -14.15
CA ASN A 55 15.11 14.81 -14.68
C ASN A 55 14.05 15.47 -15.57
N VAL A 56 13.13 14.68 -16.09
CA VAL A 56 12.05 15.13 -16.98
C VAL A 56 10.75 15.34 -16.20
N LEU A 57 10.67 14.78 -14.99
CA LEU A 57 9.48 14.79 -14.16
C LEU A 57 9.40 16.06 -13.30
N SER A 58 8.21 16.64 -13.24
CA SER A 58 7.86 17.71 -12.31
C SER A 58 6.67 17.28 -11.44
N ASN A 59 6.47 17.98 -10.32
CA ASN A 59 5.33 17.73 -9.44
C ASN A 59 3.97 17.93 -10.13
N THR A 60 3.89 18.82 -11.12
CA THR A 60 2.65 19.11 -11.86
C THR A 60 2.31 18.02 -12.87
N GLN A 61 3.26 17.21 -13.32
CA GLN A 61 2.97 16.17 -14.32
C GLN A 61 2.01 15.09 -13.80
N PHE A 62 1.98 14.81 -12.50
CA PHE A 62 1.02 13.86 -11.91
C PHE A 62 -0.44 14.36 -11.95
N THR A 63 -0.68 15.63 -12.32
CA THR A 63 -2.04 16.11 -12.60
C THR A 63 -2.58 15.64 -13.95
N SER A 64 -1.76 14.97 -14.79
CA SER A 64 -2.19 14.50 -16.12
C SER A 64 -3.32 13.47 -16.08
N SER A 65 -3.53 12.82 -14.93
CA SER A 65 -4.63 11.89 -14.66
C SER A 65 -5.96 12.58 -14.35
N ILE A 66 -5.93 13.90 -14.15
CA ILE A 66 -7.11 14.75 -14.07
C ILE A 66 -7.35 15.35 -15.46
N SER A 67 -8.59 15.30 -15.89
CA SER A 67 -9.06 15.93 -17.13
C SER A 67 -9.90 17.17 -16.83
N TYR A 68 -10.12 18.02 -17.85
CA TYR A 68 -11.09 19.12 -17.74
C TYR A 68 -12.50 18.60 -17.43
N SER A 69 -12.89 17.44 -17.96
CA SER A 69 -14.19 16.83 -17.64
C SER A 69 -14.31 16.39 -16.19
N ASP A 70 -13.22 15.95 -15.53
CA ASP A 70 -13.27 15.64 -14.09
C ASP A 70 -13.51 16.92 -13.27
N VAL A 71 -12.90 18.03 -13.67
CA VAL A 71 -13.06 19.34 -13.01
C VAL A 71 -14.48 19.87 -13.23
N GLU A 72 -14.98 19.84 -14.45
CA GLU A 72 -16.34 20.26 -14.80
C GLU A 72 -17.38 19.46 -14.02
N TYR A 73 -17.24 18.13 -13.98
CA TYR A 73 -18.09 17.25 -13.18
C TYR A 73 -18.10 17.63 -11.70
N TYR A 74 -16.93 17.90 -11.11
CA TYR A 74 -16.84 18.29 -9.71
C TYR A 74 -17.55 19.62 -9.44
N GLU A 75 -17.37 20.61 -10.31
CA GLU A 75 -18.03 21.92 -10.18
C GLU A 75 -19.56 21.83 -10.32
N GLU A 76 -20.05 21.01 -11.26
CA GLU A 76 -21.48 20.71 -11.37
C GLU A 76 -22.02 20.03 -10.11
N PHE A 77 -21.28 19.06 -9.58
CA PHE A 77 -21.65 18.33 -8.38
C PHE A 77 -21.67 19.23 -7.13
N GLU A 78 -20.68 20.12 -7.00
CA GLU A 78 -20.62 21.14 -5.95
C GLU A 78 -21.82 22.09 -6.04
N SER A 79 -22.09 22.65 -7.23
CA SER A 79 -23.23 23.55 -7.46
C SER A 79 -24.58 22.88 -7.16
N MET A 80 -24.75 21.63 -7.58
CA MET A 80 -25.96 20.84 -7.29
C MET A 80 -26.11 20.62 -5.78
N THR A 81 -25.02 20.25 -5.09
CA THR A 81 -25.01 20.03 -3.64
C THR A 81 -25.39 21.30 -2.88
N GLU A 82 -24.79 22.44 -3.23
CA GLU A 82 -25.16 23.72 -2.63
C GLU A 82 -26.63 24.06 -2.82
N THR A 83 -27.16 23.80 -4.01
CA THR A 83 -28.56 24.06 -4.35
C THR A 83 -29.49 23.20 -3.50
N ASN A 84 -29.20 21.90 -3.37
CA ASN A 84 -29.98 20.98 -2.54
C ASN A 84 -29.92 21.37 -1.06
N VAL A 85 -28.75 21.70 -0.53
CA VAL A 85 -28.61 22.14 0.87
C VAL A 85 -29.38 23.44 1.13
N LYS A 86 -29.32 24.41 0.20
CA LYS A 86 -30.12 25.65 0.28
C LYS A 86 -31.62 25.34 0.26
N ALA A 87 -32.07 24.44 -0.60
CA ALA A 87 -33.47 24.04 -0.70
C ALA A 87 -33.97 23.37 0.60
N ILE A 88 -33.20 22.45 1.18
CA ILE A 88 -33.54 21.77 2.44
C ILE A 88 -33.61 22.77 3.60
N LYS A 89 -32.66 23.71 3.67
CA LYS A 89 -32.67 24.79 4.68
C LYS A 89 -33.90 25.69 4.52
N ALA A 90 -34.31 25.98 3.28
CA ALA A 90 -35.52 26.74 2.99
C ALA A 90 -36.79 25.95 3.37
N GLU A 91 -36.85 24.65 3.06
CA GLU A 91 -37.95 23.75 3.43
C GLU A 91 -38.13 23.68 4.94
N ARG A 92 -37.05 23.46 5.69
CA ARG A 92 -37.04 23.52 7.16
C ARG A 92 -37.59 24.85 7.69
N THR A 93 -37.20 25.97 7.07
CA THR A 93 -37.67 27.30 7.47
C THR A 93 -39.16 27.51 7.13
N ALA A 94 -39.64 26.86 6.07
CA ALA A 94 -41.03 26.90 5.65
C ALA A 94 -41.93 25.97 6.50
N ASP A 95 -41.37 24.89 7.05
CA ASP A 95 -42.07 23.80 7.75
C ASP A 95 -43.03 24.32 8.82
N THR A 96 -44.31 24.04 8.59
CA THR A 96 -45.41 24.50 9.44
C THR A 96 -45.46 23.79 10.78
N GLU A 97 -45.01 22.53 10.85
CA GLU A 97 -45.00 21.77 12.10
C GLU A 97 -43.89 22.26 13.02
N ILE A 98 -42.72 22.60 12.48
CA ILE A 98 -41.65 23.30 13.22
C ILE A 98 -42.20 24.60 13.82
N LYS A 99 -42.82 25.47 13.01
CA LYS A 99 -43.39 26.75 13.49
C LYS A 99 -44.45 26.55 14.56
N LYS A 100 -45.28 25.52 14.41
CA LYS A 100 -46.34 25.19 15.36
C LYS A 100 -45.74 24.71 16.69
N LEU A 101 -44.75 23.82 16.65
CA LEU A 101 -44.05 23.33 17.85
C LEU A 101 -43.32 24.47 18.55
N GLU A 102 -42.59 25.33 17.82
CA GLU A 102 -41.95 26.52 18.39
C GLU A 102 -42.96 27.45 19.07
N LYS A 103 -44.13 27.65 18.46
CA LYS A 103 -45.22 28.44 19.07
C LYS A 103 -45.79 27.78 20.31
N LEU A 104 -45.98 26.46 20.31
CA LEU A 104 -46.47 25.70 21.48
C LEU A 104 -45.47 25.73 22.63
N ILE A 105 -44.19 25.51 22.34
CA ILE A 105 -43.09 25.63 23.31
C ILE A 105 -43.09 27.03 23.91
N LYS A 106 -43.08 28.07 23.07
CA LYS A 106 -43.09 29.46 23.55
C LYS A 106 -44.30 29.75 24.42
N SER A 107 -45.50 29.39 23.97
CA SER A 107 -46.72 29.60 24.76
C SER A 107 -46.71 28.85 26.10
N ALA A 108 -46.18 27.63 26.14
CA ALA A 108 -46.08 26.85 27.37
C ALA A 108 -45.01 27.42 28.31
N SER A 109 -43.88 27.89 27.76
CA SER A 109 -42.82 28.58 28.52
C SER A 109 -43.31 29.89 29.11
N ASP A 110 -44.01 30.72 28.33
CA ASP A 110 -44.60 31.99 28.81
C ASP A 110 -45.58 31.73 29.98
N GLN A 111 -46.42 30.69 29.87
CA GLN A 111 -47.32 30.28 30.94
C GLN A 111 -46.57 29.74 32.17
N PHE A 112 -45.49 28.99 31.95
CA PHE A 112 -44.67 28.44 33.03
C PHE A 112 -43.97 29.55 33.81
N GLU A 113 -43.40 30.53 33.11
CA GLU A 113 -42.79 31.72 33.73
C GLU A 113 -43.80 32.54 34.53
N ALA A 114 -45.03 32.70 34.02
CA ALA A 114 -46.10 33.42 34.70
C ALA A 114 -46.54 32.76 36.03
N LEU A 115 -46.23 31.47 36.27
CA LEU A 115 -46.47 30.82 37.56
C LEU A 115 -45.57 31.35 38.69
N GLY A 116 -44.47 32.02 38.34
CA GLY A 116 -43.51 32.58 39.28
C GLY A 116 -42.66 31.50 39.96
N ASN A 117 -42.11 31.82 41.13
CA ASN A 117 -41.19 30.92 41.81
C ASN A 117 -41.94 29.73 42.45
N LEU A 118 -41.75 28.53 41.90
CA LEU A 118 -42.41 27.31 42.37
C LEU A 118 -41.54 26.58 43.43
N PRO A 119 -42.11 26.19 44.60
CA PRO A 119 -41.38 25.41 45.60
C PRO A 119 -40.88 24.09 45.03
N ARG A 120 -39.65 23.69 45.38
CA ARG A 120 -39.03 22.43 44.94
C ARG A 120 -38.95 21.42 46.09
N ASN A 121 -39.01 20.14 45.73
CA ASN A 121 -38.74 19.03 46.64
C ASN A 121 -37.23 18.85 46.85
N LYS A 122 -36.82 17.99 47.79
CA LYS A 122 -35.40 17.74 48.12
C LYS A 122 -34.58 17.20 46.93
N ASP A 123 -35.23 16.55 45.98
CA ASP A 123 -34.63 16.02 44.74
C ASP A 123 -34.52 17.08 43.62
N GLY A 124 -34.94 18.32 43.88
CA GLY A 124 -34.94 19.40 42.90
C GLY A 124 -36.16 19.43 41.98
N SER A 125 -37.08 18.46 42.07
CA SER A 125 -38.33 18.46 41.30
C SER A 125 -39.33 19.51 41.80
N ILE A 126 -40.23 20.00 40.93
CA ILE A 126 -41.27 20.96 41.32
C ILE A 126 -42.26 20.28 42.28
N SER A 127 -42.58 20.93 43.40
CA SER A 127 -43.52 20.42 44.38
C SER A 127 -44.97 20.49 43.88
N GLN A 128 -45.64 19.34 43.78
CA GLN A 128 -47.03 19.23 43.29
C GLN A 128 -48.10 19.43 44.38
N ARG A 129 -47.70 19.94 45.56
CA ARG A 129 -48.63 20.15 46.69
C ARG A 129 -49.64 21.27 46.44
N SER A 130 -49.31 22.25 45.62
CA SER A 130 -50.19 23.36 45.23
C SER A 130 -50.73 23.17 43.81
N ASN A 131 -51.86 23.80 43.50
CA ASN A 131 -52.41 23.79 42.14
C ASN A 131 -51.42 24.39 41.11
N LYS A 132 -50.73 25.48 41.47
CA LYS A 132 -49.66 26.06 40.66
C LYS A 132 -48.50 25.09 40.41
N GLY A 133 -48.14 24.31 41.43
CA GLY A 133 -47.09 23.30 41.32
C GLY A 133 -47.46 22.13 40.40
N LYS A 134 -48.72 21.66 40.46
CA LYS A 134 -49.25 20.65 39.52
C LYS A 134 -49.23 21.17 38.08
N GLN A 135 -49.74 22.39 37.87
CA GLN A 135 -49.76 23.04 36.57
C GLN A 135 -48.34 23.28 36.01
N GLY A 136 -47.39 23.67 36.86
CA GLY A 136 -45.99 23.83 36.46
C GLY A 136 -45.34 22.52 36.00
N VAL A 137 -45.63 21.40 36.67
CA VAL A 137 -45.15 20.08 36.22
C VAL A 137 -45.76 19.68 34.87
N GLU A 138 -47.04 19.95 34.63
CA GLU A 138 -47.70 19.67 33.35
C GLU A 138 -47.11 20.50 32.21
N LEU A 139 -46.91 21.81 32.43
CA LEU A 139 -46.28 22.70 31.45
C LEU A 139 -44.84 22.27 31.14
N GLN A 140 -44.04 21.94 32.16
CA GLN A 140 -42.67 21.44 31.95
C GLN A 140 -42.65 20.14 31.12
N LYS A 141 -43.59 19.22 31.39
CA LYS A 141 -43.70 17.99 30.59
C LYS A 141 -44.09 18.28 29.15
N SER A 142 -45.01 19.22 28.93
CA SER A 142 -45.43 19.65 27.58
C SER A 142 -44.28 20.29 26.81
N ILE A 143 -43.53 21.23 27.42
CA ILE A 143 -42.33 21.84 26.84
C ILE A 143 -41.34 20.76 26.42
N ASN A 144 -40.96 19.89 27.35
CA ASN A 144 -39.97 18.83 27.09
C ASN A 144 -40.44 17.87 25.98
N SER A 145 -41.75 17.61 25.88
CA SER A 145 -42.31 16.77 24.81
C SER A 145 -42.19 17.46 23.46
N HIS A 146 -42.61 18.72 23.36
CA HIS A 146 -42.56 19.47 22.11
C HIS A 146 -41.13 19.76 21.66
N GLU A 147 -40.20 20.02 22.59
CA GLU A 147 -38.77 20.15 22.28
C GLU A 147 -38.18 18.85 21.73
N ARG A 148 -38.61 17.69 22.25
CA ARG A 148 -38.19 16.39 21.72
C ARG A 148 -38.70 16.18 20.30
N ASP A 149 -39.98 16.46 20.06
CA ASP A 149 -40.58 16.33 18.73
C ASP A 149 -39.90 17.28 17.73
N LEU A 150 -39.65 18.52 18.14
CA LEU A 150 -38.91 19.52 17.36
C LEU A 150 -37.48 19.05 17.06
N GLY A 151 -36.81 18.45 18.05
CA GLY A 151 -35.48 17.87 17.91
C GLY A 151 -35.44 16.71 16.91
N GLN A 152 -36.46 15.85 16.89
CA GLN A 152 -36.57 14.77 15.91
C GLN A 152 -36.71 15.30 14.48
N ILE A 153 -37.58 16.30 14.27
CA ILE A 153 -37.79 16.90 12.95
C ILE A 153 -36.52 17.62 12.49
N ASN A 154 -35.91 18.45 13.34
CA ASN A 154 -34.64 19.12 13.03
C ASN A 154 -33.50 18.12 12.76
N GLY A 155 -33.47 17.00 13.49
CA GLY A 155 -32.51 15.92 13.27
C GLY A 155 -32.63 15.31 11.88
N LYS A 156 -33.86 15.12 11.37
CA LYS A 156 -34.09 14.64 10.01
C LYS A 156 -33.48 15.57 8.95
N TYR A 157 -33.77 16.87 9.02
CA TYR A 157 -33.20 17.86 8.10
C TYR A 157 -31.67 17.94 8.20
N SER A 158 -31.13 17.89 9.42
CA SER A 158 -29.68 17.94 9.64
C SER A 158 -28.98 16.72 9.04
N SER A 159 -29.54 15.52 9.23
CA SER A 159 -29.02 14.28 8.64
C SER A 159 -29.06 14.30 7.11
N GLU A 160 -30.09 14.91 6.52
CA GLU A 160 -30.18 15.02 5.06
C GLU A 160 -29.16 16.00 4.49
N ILE A 161 -28.94 17.15 5.15
CA ILE A 161 -27.86 18.09 4.79
C ILE A 161 -26.49 17.41 4.89
N GLU A 162 -26.24 16.73 6.01
CA GLU A 162 -24.98 16.03 6.28
C GLU A 162 -24.68 14.98 5.21
N LYS A 163 -25.71 14.27 4.71
CA LYS A 163 -25.54 13.31 3.61
C LYS A 163 -24.96 13.97 2.35
N TYR A 164 -25.46 15.15 1.98
CA TYR A 164 -24.96 15.88 0.80
C TYR A 164 -23.55 16.43 1.06
N GLU A 165 -23.32 17.06 2.22
CA GLU A 165 -22.01 17.61 2.59
C GLU A 165 -20.92 16.53 2.64
N ASN A 166 -21.21 15.37 3.24
CA ASN A 166 -20.31 14.22 3.27
C ASN A 166 -20.04 13.66 1.86
N SER A 167 -21.05 13.61 1.00
CA SER A 167 -20.86 13.15 -0.39
C SER A 167 -19.94 14.09 -1.19
N LEU A 168 -20.08 15.40 -0.98
CA LEU A 168 -19.20 16.40 -1.58
C LEU A 168 -17.77 16.30 -1.07
N GLU A 169 -17.58 16.07 0.22
CA GLU A 169 -16.26 15.84 0.79
C GLU A 169 -15.58 14.60 0.19
N ILE A 170 -16.30 13.51 0.02
CA ILE A 170 -15.78 12.28 -0.61
C ILE A 170 -15.35 12.56 -2.06
N GLU A 171 -16.17 13.22 -2.87
CA GLU A 171 -15.82 13.53 -4.26
C GLU A 171 -14.66 14.53 -4.35
N ARG A 172 -14.62 15.54 -3.48
CA ARG A 172 -13.49 16.47 -3.35
C ARG A 172 -12.21 15.71 -3.08
N ASP A 173 -12.21 14.83 -2.09
CA ASP A 173 -11.03 14.08 -1.69
C ASP A 173 -10.56 13.13 -2.80
N LYS A 174 -11.48 12.49 -3.54
CA LYS A 174 -11.14 11.66 -4.71
C LYS A 174 -10.43 12.45 -5.80
N LEU A 175 -10.90 13.64 -6.14
CA LEU A 175 -10.31 14.47 -7.18
C LEU A 175 -8.96 15.06 -6.71
N PHE A 176 -8.94 15.62 -5.50
CA PHE A 176 -7.83 16.44 -5.02
C PHE A 176 -6.63 15.61 -4.56
N SER A 177 -6.84 14.36 -4.16
CA SER A 177 -5.77 13.42 -3.81
C SER A 177 -5.27 12.58 -4.98
N ARG A 178 -5.95 12.59 -6.14
CA ARG A 178 -5.59 11.77 -7.31
C ARG A 178 -4.13 11.93 -7.74
N PRO A 179 -3.57 13.15 -7.87
CA PRO A 179 -2.18 13.32 -8.28
C PRO A 179 -1.18 12.72 -7.28
N PHE A 180 -1.48 12.85 -5.98
CA PHE A 180 -0.67 12.24 -4.93
C PHE A 180 -0.76 10.72 -4.94
N ASN A 181 -1.95 10.15 -5.15
CA ASN A 181 -2.14 8.71 -5.25
C ASN A 181 -1.41 8.13 -6.46
N ASP A 182 -1.45 8.81 -7.60
CA ASP A 182 -0.71 8.40 -8.79
C ASP A 182 0.80 8.49 -8.59
N TRP A 183 1.29 9.56 -7.94
CA TRP A 183 2.69 9.67 -7.55
C TRP A 183 3.11 8.55 -6.58
N LEU A 184 2.27 8.21 -5.59
CA LEU A 184 2.55 7.16 -4.62
C LEU A 184 2.70 5.79 -5.31
N GLU A 185 1.76 5.47 -6.21
CA GLU A 185 1.81 4.25 -7.01
C GLU A 185 3.05 4.24 -7.91
N TRP A 186 3.29 5.35 -8.61
CA TRP A 186 4.43 5.53 -9.49
C TRP A 186 5.76 5.33 -8.75
N ARG A 187 5.95 6.02 -7.62
CA ARG A 187 7.13 5.94 -6.74
C ARG A 187 7.43 4.50 -6.35
N GLY A 188 6.43 3.78 -5.85
CA GLY A 188 6.60 2.38 -5.44
C GLY A 188 6.93 1.44 -6.60
N ARG A 189 6.38 1.69 -7.80
CA ARG A 189 6.70 0.91 -9.00
C ARG A 189 8.08 1.24 -9.56
N MET A 190 8.45 2.52 -9.61
CA MET A 190 9.78 2.97 -10.02
C MET A 190 10.86 2.38 -9.10
N GLY A 191 10.66 2.46 -7.78
CA GLY A 191 11.56 1.89 -6.80
C GLY A 191 11.79 0.40 -7.01
N ARG A 192 10.71 -0.38 -7.23
CA ARG A 192 10.81 -1.82 -7.53
C ARG A 192 11.57 -2.08 -8.82
N TYR A 193 11.26 -1.34 -9.89
CA TYR A 193 11.89 -1.52 -11.19
C TYR A 193 13.40 -1.25 -11.14
N LEU A 194 13.79 -0.07 -10.64
CA LEU A 194 15.19 0.34 -10.57
C LEU A 194 15.96 -0.47 -9.52
N GLY A 195 15.33 -0.79 -8.38
CA GLY A 195 15.91 -1.68 -7.38
C GLY A 195 16.21 -3.07 -7.93
N ASN A 196 15.27 -3.69 -8.66
CA ASN A 196 15.49 -4.99 -9.31
C ASN A 196 16.59 -4.91 -10.39
N ARG A 197 16.58 -3.85 -11.20
CA ARG A 197 17.64 -3.62 -12.21
C ARG A 197 19.02 -3.59 -11.55
N ASP A 198 19.17 -2.77 -10.52
CA ASP A 198 20.46 -2.58 -9.85
C ASP A 198 20.89 -3.86 -9.11
N ALA A 199 19.95 -4.63 -8.55
CA ALA A 199 20.21 -5.94 -7.94
C ALA A 199 20.65 -6.99 -8.99
N ILE A 200 20.07 -6.98 -10.19
CA ILE A 200 20.51 -7.85 -11.29
C ILE A 200 21.92 -7.48 -11.76
N VAL A 201 22.20 -6.18 -11.93
CA VAL A 201 23.56 -5.72 -12.25
C VAL A 201 24.55 -6.15 -11.16
N PHE A 202 24.17 -6.01 -9.89
CA PHE A 202 24.96 -6.52 -8.77
C PHE A 202 25.16 -8.03 -8.85
N MET A 203 24.16 -8.83 -9.22
CA MET A 203 24.34 -10.28 -9.37
C MET A 203 25.35 -10.60 -10.49
N VAL A 204 25.22 -9.96 -11.66
CA VAL A 204 26.10 -10.20 -12.82
C VAL A 204 27.56 -9.86 -12.52
N VAL A 205 27.83 -8.79 -11.77
CA VAL A 205 29.21 -8.36 -11.45
C VAL A 205 29.71 -8.97 -10.13
N GLY A 206 28.84 -9.03 -9.13
CA GLY A 206 29.15 -9.44 -7.77
C GLY A 206 29.40 -10.94 -7.63
N PHE A 207 28.69 -11.81 -8.37
CA PHE A 207 28.92 -13.26 -8.31
C PHE A 207 30.32 -13.64 -8.80
N PRO A 208 30.78 -13.20 -9.99
CA PRO A 208 32.15 -13.47 -10.42
C PRO A 208 33.20 -12.93 -9.45
N LEU A 209 32.99 -11.72 -8.92
CA LEU A 209 33.93 -11.08 -8.00
C LEU A 209 33.98 -11.82 -6.65
N TYR A 210 32.84 -12.33 -6.19
CA TYR A 210 32.75 -13.16 -5.00
C TYR A 210 33.52 -14.49 -5.16
N PHE A 211 33.33 -15.20 -6.28
CA PHE A 211 34.09 -16.42 -6.56
C PHE A 211 35.60 -16.15 -6.70
N PHE A 212 35.97 -15.00 -7.28
CA PHE A 212 37.36 -14.58 -7.36
C PHE A 212 37.96 -14.34 -5.97
N ILE A 213 37.24 -13.65 -5.07
CA ILE A 213 37.67 -13.48 -3.68
C ILE A 213 37.86 -14.84 -3.01
N LEU A 214 36.88 -15.74 -3.12
CA LEU A 214 37.01 -17.09 -2.54
C LEU A 214 38.20 -17.88 -3.12
N SER A 215 38.62 -17.62 -4.36
CA SER A 215 39.79 -18.28 -4.96
C SER A 215 41.12 -17.79 -4.40
N ILE A 216 41.13 -16.60 -3.81
CA ILE A 216 42.31 -16.02 -3.16
C ILE A 216 42.32 -16.37 -1.67
N PHE A 217 41.16 -16.32 -1.03
CA PHE A 217 41.02 -16.57 0.39
C PHE A 217 40.54 -18.01 0.61
N SER A 218 41.42 -18.86 1.16
CA SER A 218 41.15 -20.27 1.47
C SER A 218 40.15 -20.46 2.62
N TRP A 219 38.94 -19.91 2.50
CA TRP A 219 37.85 -20.02 3.48
C TRP A 219 37.08 -21.34 3.39
N LEU A 220 37.35 -22.14 2.36
CA LEU A 220 36.66 -23.41 2.07
C LEU A 220 37.50 -24.64 2.42
N ASP A 221 38.62 -24.45 3.13
CA ASP A 221 39.60 -25.49 3.49
C ASP A 221 40.04 -26.36 2.29
N LEU A 222 40.18 -25.71 1.12
CA LEU A 222 40.65 -26.35 -0.10
C LEU A 222 42.18 -26.22 -0.19
N GLU A 223 42.87 -27.30 -0.57
CA GLU A 223 44.34 -27.29 -0.69
C GLU A 223 44.83 -26.33 -1.79
N ASP A 224 44.10 -26.19 -2.90
CA ASP A 224 44.38 -25.24 -3.99
C ASP A 224 43.08 -24.67 -4.61
N PRO A 225 42.52 -23.58 -4.06
CA PRO A 225 41.27 -23.00 -4.54
C PRO A 225 41.46 -22.24 -5.86
N SER A 226 41.40 -22.94 -7.00
CA SER A 226 41.34 -22.26 -8.30
C SER A 226 39.96 -21.62 -8.53
N PHE A 227 39.90 -20.53 -9.29
CA PHE A 227 38.62 -19.88 -9.65
C PHE A 227 37.63 -20.85 -10.30
N LEU A 228 38.11 -21.68 -11.24
CA LEU A 228 37.30 -22.70 -11.89
C LEU A 228 36.83 -23.77 -10.89
N GLY A 229 37.74 -24.22 -10.01
CA GLY A 229 37.41 -25.20 -8.98
C GLY A 229 36.34 -24.70 -8.01
N ILE A 230 36.32 -23.41 -7.69
CA ILE A 230 35.28 -22.81 -6.84
C ILE A 230 33.93 -22.72 -7.56
N ILE A 231 33.93 -22.40 -8.85
CA ILE A 231 32.70 -22.43 -9.65
C ILE A 231 32.14 -23.84 -9.70
N GLU A 232 33.00 -24.83 -9.94
CA GLU A 232 32.63 -26.25 -9.96
C GLU A 232 32.09 -26.72 -8.60
N LEU A 233 32.78 -26.35 -7.51
CA LEU A 233 32.33 -26.63 -6.16
C LEU A 233 30.99 -25.94 -5.84
N TYR A 234 30.77 -24.71 -6.31
CA TYR A 234 29.49 -24.01 -6.18
C TYR A 234 28.38 -24.75 -6.92
N VAL A 235 28.59 -25.13 -8.19
CA VAL A 235 27.62 -25.91 -8.99
C VAL A 235 27.31 -27.24 -8.31
N TYR A 236 28.34 -27.92 -7.80
CA TYR A 236 28.16 -29.17 -7.08
C TYR A 236 27.35 -28.96 -5.79
N THR A 237 27.76 -28.01 -4.95
CA THR A 237 27.18 -27.76 -3.62
C THR A 237 25.75 -27.21 -3.69
N VAL A 238 25.44 -26.38 -4.69
CA VAL A 238 24.12 -25.74 -4.82
C VAL A 238 23.14 -26.63 -5.57
N PHE A 239 23.62 -27.48 -6.49
CA PHE A 239 22.74 -28.20 -7.40
C PHE A 239 22.99 -29.71 -7.44
N VAL A 240 24.19 -30.16 -7.84
CA VAL A 240 24.43 -31.59 -8.11
C VAL A 240 24.32 -32.43 -6.83
N GLY A 241 25.08 -32.11 -5.78
CA GLY A 241 25.05 -32.81 -4.49
C GLY A 241 23.66 -32.87 -3.85
N PRO A 242 22.92 -31.74 -3.75
CA PRO A 242 21.54 -31.73 -3.30
C PRO A 242 20.60 -32.66 -4.08
N VAL A 243 20.67 -32.65 -5.41
CA VAL A 243 19.78 -33.45 -6.26
C VAL A 243 20.15 -34.93 -6.22
N SER A 244 21.45 -35.25 -6.32
CA SER A 244 21.94 -36.63 -6.27
C SER A 244 21.72 -37.26 -4.89
N GLY A 245 21.79 -36.47 -3.82
CA GLY A 245 21.50 -36.94 -2.47
C GLY A 245 20.04 -37.38 -2.25
N ILE A 246 19.12 -37.02 -3.16
CA ILE A 246 17.67 -37.25 -3.00
C ILE A 246 17.13 -38.21 -4.06
N PHE A 247 17.56 -38.07 -5.31
CA PHE A 247 17.04 -38.85 -6.43
C PHE A 247 18.08 -39.77 -7.10
N ASP A 248 19.29 -39.84 -6.55
CA ASP A 248 20.46 -40.47 -7.16
C ASP A 248 20.98 -39.72 -8.41
N LEU A 249 22.23 -39.97 -8.79
CA LEU A 249 22.92 -39.27 -9.87
C LEU A 249 22.32 -39.58 -11.25
N ASP A 250 21.57 -40.67 -11.37
CA ASP A 250 20.92 -41.12 -12.60
C ASP A 250 19.82 -40.18 -13.10
N VAL A 251 19.29 -39.29 -12.25
CA VAL A 251 18.32 -38.25 -12.66
C VAL A 251 18.91 -37.22 -13.63
N PHE A 252 20.24 -37.14 -13.74
CA PHE A 252 20.89 -36.30 -14.75
C PHE A 252 21.01 -36.97 -16.12
N LYS A 253 20.64 -38.26 -16.27
CA LYS A 253 20.65 -38.96 -17.57
C LYS A 253 19.51 -38.48 -18.47
N GLU A 254 18.31 -38.32 -17.92
CA GLU A 254 17.08 -38.03 -18.67
C GLU A 254 16.14 -37.13 -17.85
N GLY A 255 15.39 -36.24 -18.52
CA GLY A 255 14.37 -35.39 -17.88
C GLY A 255 14.73 -33.90 -17.80
N THR A 256 14.19 -33.18 -16.82
CA THR A 256 14.36 -31.73 -16.68
C THR A 256 15.74 -31.30 -16.16
N PHE A 257 16.39 -32.13 -15.35
CA PHE A 257 17.70 -31.82 -14.77
C PHE A 257 18.85 -31.97 -15.78
N SER A 258 18.70 -32.86 -16.77
CA SER A 258 19.69 -33.04 -17.85
C SER A 258 19.78 -31.85 -18.82
N ILE A 259 18.77 -30.98 -18.83
CA ILE A 259 18.77 -29.70 -19.58
C ILE A 259 19.74 -28.70 -18.95
N LEU A 260 19.95 -28.77 -17.63
CA LEU A 260 20.75 -27.80 -16.88
C LEU A 260 22.22 -28.25 -16.77
N ILE A 261 22.45 -29.55 -16.56
CA ILE A 261 23.79 -30.12 -16.48
C ILE A 261 23.81 -31.54 -17.05
N THR A 262 24.84 -31.87 -17.83
CA THR A 262 24.98 -33.22 -18.40
C THR A 262 25.33 -34.23 -17.32
N TYR A 263 24.84 -35.46 -17.46
CA TYR A 263 25.19 -36.58 -16.56
C TYR A 263 26.70 -36.76 -16.36
N ASP A 264 27.49 -36.67 -17.43
CA ASP A 264 28.96 -36.84 -17.35
C ASP A 264 29.61 -35.76 -16.48
N TYR A 265 29.16 -34.52 -16.64
CA TYR A 265 29.65 -33.41 -15.84
C TYR A 265 29.17 -33.48 -14.38
N ALA A 266 27.92 -33.90 -14.13
CA ALA A 266 27.44 -34.18 -12.77
C ALA A 266 28.24 -35.30 -12.08
N SER A 267 28.54 -36.37 -12.82
CA SER A 267 29.39 -37.48 -12.36
C SER A 267 30.80 -37.02 -12.02
N TYR A 268 31.39 -36.17 -12.88
CA TYR A 268 32.69 -35.56 -12.65
C TYR A 268 32.69 -34.71 -11.36
N LEU A 269 31.71 -33.83 -11.21
CA LEU A 269 31.58 -32.97 -10.03
C LEU A 269 31.40 -33.77 -8.75
N SER A 270 30.55 -34.80 -8.76
CA SER A 270 30.36 -35.68 -7.61
C SER A 270 31.65 -36.40 -7.21
N ARG A 271 32.40 -36.97 -8.17
CA ARG A 271 33.68 -37.63 -7.84
C ARG A 271 34.74 -36.67 -7.30
N THR A 272 34.74 -35.43 -7.78
CA THR A 272 35.78 -34.44 -7.46
C THR A 272 35.51 -33.75 -6.13
N TRP A 273 34.24 -33.47 -5.81
CA TRP A 273 33.87 -32.57 -4.71
C TRP A 273 33.05 -33.23 -3.60
N ASP A 274 32.76 -34.54 -3.64
CA ASP A 274 31.94 -35.23 -2.63
C ASP A 274 32.39 -34.96 -1.19
N GLY A 275 33.70 -35.05 -0.95
CA GLY A 275 34.28 -34.81 0.37
C GLY A 275 34.26 -33.34 0.82
N ALA A 276 34.01 -32.41 -0.09
CA ALA A 276 33.94 -30.97 0.20
C ALA A 276 32.50 -30.51 0.51
N PHE A 277 31.49 -31.37 0.34
CA PHE A 277 30.09 -31.05 0.68
C PHE A 277 29.85 -31.10 2.18
N THR A 278 30.16 -29.98 2.85
CA THR A 278 29.83 -29.78 4.26
C THR A 278 28.76 -28.72 4.41
N PHE A 279 28.02 -28.76 5.53
CA PHE A 279 27.05 -27.71 5.85
C PHE A 279 27.71 -26.32 5.91
N TYR A 280 28.96 -26.25 6.36
CA TYR A 280 29.74 -25.01 6.39
C TYR A 280 30.04 -24.46 4.99
N ASN A 281 30.56 -25.30 4.09
CA ASN A 281 30.84 -24.91 2.70
C ASN A 281 29.56 -24.54 1.95
N TRP A 282 28.46 -25.26 2.23
CA TRP A 282 27.15 -24.90 1.70
C TRP A 282 26.69 -23.53 2.19
N LEU A 283 26.76 -23.22 3.48
CA LEU A 283 26.39 -21.89 4.00
C LEU A 283 27.23 -20.79 3.38
N LEU A 284 28.55 -20.98 3.30
CA LEU A 284 29.47 -20.01 2.73
C LEU A 284 29.19 -19.78 1.25
N LEU A 285 29.06 -20.83 0.44
CA LEU A 285 28.90 -20.69 -1.00
C LEU A 285 27.53 -20.15 -1.40
N THR A 286 26.49 -20.44 -0.61
CA THR A 286 25.11 -20.25 -1.06
C THR A 286 24.39 -19.05 -0.48
N LEU A 287 24.65 -18.65 0.77
CA LEU A 287 23.89 -17.59 1.45
C LEU A 287 24.37 -16.15 1.21
N PRO A 288 25.68 -15.85 1.16
CA PRO A 288 26.16 -14.48 1.07
C PRO A 288 25.58 -13.74 -0.14
N MET A 289 25.52 -14.39 -1.30
CA MET A 289 25.08 -13.73 -2.52
C MET A 289 23.59 -13.38 -2.55
N PRO A 290 22.64 -14.28 -2.21
CA PRO A 290 21.25 -13.92 -2.02
C PRO A 290 21.04 -12.81 -0.98
N ILE A 291 21.74 -12.87 0.16
CA ILE A 291 21.65 -11.86 1.22
C ILE A 291 22.12 -10.50 0.71
N LEU A 292 23.32 -10.43 0.13
CA LEU A 292 23.88 -9.18 -0.42
C LEU A 292 23.03 -8.63 -1.56
N THR A 293 22.45 -9.50 -2.38
CA THR A 293 21.51 -9.11 -3.45
C THR A 293 20.24 -8.49 -2.87
N LEU A 294 19.66 -9.11 -1.83
CA LEU A 294 18.48 -8.57 -1.14
C LEU A 294 18.79 -7.24 -0.46
N CYS A 295 19.93 -7.13 0.23
CA CYS A 295 20.39 -5.88 0.82
C CYS A 295 20.58 -4.80 -0.25
N THR A 296 21.20 -5.13 -1.38
CA THR A 296 21.38 -4.21 -2.50
C THR A 296 20.04 -3.76 -3.06
N TYR A 297 19.10 -4.69 -3.28
CA TYR A 297 17.74 -4.36 -3.71
C TYR A 297 17.07 -3.41 -2.72
N ALA A 298 17.07 -3.72 -1.42
CA ALA A 298 16.41 -2.91 -0.39
C ALA A 298 16.99 -1.49 -0.30
N LEU A 299 18.33 -1.38 -0.31
CA LEU A 299 19.03 -0.10 -0.30
C LEU A 299 18.72 0.72 -1.55
N ARG A 300 18.77 0.10 -2.74
CA ARG A 300 18.48 0.79 -4.01
C ARG A 300 17.01 1.17 -4.11
N TYR A 301 16.09 0.29 -3.71
CA TYR A 301 14.67 0.60 -3.62
C TYR A 301 14.42 1.84 -2.76
N HIS A 302 15.01 1.90 -1.57
CA HIS A 302 14.88 3.05 -0.68
C HIS A 302 15.48 4.33 -1.28
N GLN A 303 16.67 4.24 -1.88
CA GLN A 303 17.31 5.38 -2.55
C GLN A 303 16.44 5.94 -3.70
N HIS A 304 15.91 5.07 -4.56
CA HIS A 304 15.08 5.47 -5.69
C HIS A 304 13.74 6.06 -5.24
N THR A 305 13.10 5.46 -4.23
CA THR A 305 11.85 5.99 -3.66
C THR A 305 12.07 7.30 -2.91
N SER A 306 13.20 7.49 -2.23
CA SER A 306 13.55 8.76 -1.60
C SER A 306 13.83 9.86 -2.64
N LYS A 307 14.52 9.53 -3.73
CA LYS A 307 14.73 10.49 -4.84
C LYS A 307 13.42 10.92 -5.49
N ALA A 308 12.43 10.03 -5.59
CA ALA A 308 11.10 10.36 -6.09
C ALA A 308 10.35 11.40 -5.24
N ASP A 309 10.77 11.63 -3.99
CA ASP A 309 10.19 12.69 -3.14
C ASP A 309 10.49 14.10 -3.67
N THR A 310 11.48 14.26 -4.56
CA THR A 310 11.80 15.55 -5.21
C THR A 310 10.72 16.04 -6.17
N VAL A 311 9.93 15.12 -6.73
CA VAL A 311 8.83 15.41 -7.68
C VAL A 311 7.46 15.16 -7.05
N ARG A 312 7.40 15.14 -5.71
CA ARG A 312 6.18 14.85 -4.96
C ARG A 312 5.14 15.99 -5.14
N PRO A 313 3.90 15.68 -5.57
CA PRO A 313 2.81 16.64 -5.55
C PRO A 313 2.29 16.83 -4.12
N THR A 314 1.53 17.90 -3.88
CA THR A 314 0.83 18.11 -2.61
C THR A 314 -0.19 16.99 -2.38
N GLU A 315 -0.34 16.56 -1.12
CA GLU A 315 -1.24 15.44 -0.77
C GLU A 315 -2.70 15.71 -1.13
N LYS A 316 -3.12 16.97 -0.99
CA LYS A 316 -4.40 17.49 -1.45
C LYS A 316 -4.14 18.79 -2.22
N MET A 317 -4.36 18.76 -3.53
CA MET A 317 -4.30 19.97 -4.35
C MET A 317 -5.58 20.77 -4.23
N SER A 318 -5.49 22.09 -4.23
CA SER A 318 -6.66 22.95 -4.37
C SER A 318 -7.18 22.94 -5.82
N LEU A 319 -8.47 23.22 -6.01
CA LEU A 319 -9.07 23.35 -7.33
C LEU A 319 -8.33 24.37 -8.22
N LYS A 320 -7.82 25.46 -7.62
CA LYS A 320 -7.03 26.48 -8.31
C LYS A 320 -5.72 25.91 -8.85
N GLU A 321 -5.01 25.11 -8.05
CA GLU A 321 -3.76 24.47 -8.47
C GLU A 321 -4.01 23.45 -9.59
N ILE A 322 -5.07 22.65 -9.47
CA ILE A 322 -5.48 21.68 -10.51
C ILE A 322 -5.78 22.42 -11.83
N LYS A 323 -6.60 23.48 -11.79
CA LYS A 323 -6.92 24.28 -12.98
C LYS A 323 -5.69 24.94 -13.60
N SER A 324 -4.78 25.44 -12.77
CA SER A 324 -3.52 26.03 -13.24
C SER A 324 -2.64 24.99 -13.95
N ALA A 325 -2.54 23.78 -13.40
CA ALA A 325 -1.77 22.69 -13.98
C ALA A 325 -2.36 22.21 -15.31
N LEU A 326 -3.70 22.07 -15.38
CA LEU A 326 -4.41 21.74 -16.62
C LEU A 326 -4.21 22.81 -17.70
N LYS A 327 -4.23 24.09 -17.33
CA LYS A 327 -3.98 25.19 -18.26
C LYS A 327 -2.55 25.16 -18.79
N GLN A 328 -1.57 24.93 -17.91
CA GLN A 328 -0.18 24.82 -18.29
C GLN A 328 0.03 23.66 -19.27
N ARG A 329 -0.60 22.51 -19.04
CA ARG A 329 -0.55 21.37 -19.95
C ARG A 329 -1.07 21.69 -21.36
N VAL A 330 -2.16 22.45 -21.48
CA VAL A 330 -2.68 22.87 -22.80
C VAL A 330 -1.65 23.75 -23.51
N ILE A 331 -0.90 24.58 -22.79
CA ILE A 331 0.16 25.41 -23.36
C ILE A 331 1.33 24.55 -23.82
N ASP A 332 1.71 23.54 -23.03
CA ASP A 332 2.86 22.66 -23.32
C ASP A 332 2.56 21.62 -24.42
N ASP A 333 1.29 21.22 -24.60
CA ASP A 333 0.82 20.28 -25.65
C ASP A 333 0.49 20.98 -26.98
N VAL A 334 0.57 22.32 -27.07
CA VAL A 334 0.54 23.02 -28.37
C VAL A 334 1.89 22.75 -29.06
N PRO A 335 1.92 22.01 -30.19
CA PRO A 335 3.17 21.80 -30.89
C PRO A 335 3.77 23.16 -31.25
N GLU A 336 5.09 23.28 -31.21
CA GLU A 336 5.86 24.36 -31.86
C GLU A 336 5.55 24.35 -33.37
N ALA A 337 4.34 24.77 -33.73
CA ALA A 337 3.88 25.03 -35.07
C ALA A 337 3.81 26.56 -35.18
N GLN A 338 4.99 27.19 -35.04
CA GLN A 338 5.36 28.55 -35.48
C GLN A 338 6.64 28.98 -34.76
N ALA A 339 7.78 28.42 -35.16
CA ALA A 339 9.09 29.06 -35.00
C ALA A 339 9.94 28.74 -36.23
#